data_AF-A0A7V6R8W4-F1
#
_entry.id   AF-A0A7V6R8W4-F1
#
_cell.length_a   1.000
_cell.length_b   1.000
_cell.length_c   1.000
_cell.angle_alpha   90.00
_cell.angle_beta   90.00
_cell.angle_gamma   90.00
#
_symmetry.space_group_name_H-M   'P 1'
#
loop_
_entity.id
_entity.type
_entity.pdbx_description
1 polymer ?
#
loop_
_entity_poly.entity_id
_entity_poly.type
_entity_poly.pdbx_seq_one_letter_code
_entity_poly.pdbx_strand_id
1 'polypeptide(L)'
;KLEDIMKSKDTESTEQFLVEITKPERHGLFYQREKEATLAWLVKKDYISVNVLVYDEEANCYVKYEDPDDPDFGSWDITPDSIKFFTKTFKINKDSLKIRLVAYVKSELKDLKPGKNLQISNFTFNLFKESTKVNGFIKYQNMVDGIK
;
A
#
# COMPACT_ATOMS: atom_id res chain seq x y z
N LYS A 1 12.25 15.46 7.03
CA LYS A 1 12.24 15.10 5.58
C LYS A 1 11.60 13.74 5.32
N LEU A 2 12.17 12.61 5.81
CA LEU A 2 11.55 11.29 5.61
C LEU A 2 10.18 11.19 6.29
N GLU A 3 10.05 11.64 7.55
CA GLU A 3 8.76 11.64 8.24
C GLU A 3 7.70 12.47 7.50
N ASP A 4 8.08 13.64 6.99
CA ASP A 4 7.17 14.51 6.24
C ASP A 4 6.66 13.81 4.97
N ILE A 5 7.57 13.16 4.25
CA ILE A 5 7.25 12.34 3.07
C ILE A 5 6.31 11.20 3.45
N MET A 6 6.60 10.49 4.55
CA MET A 6 5.80 9.36 5.03
C MET A 6 4.40 9.80 5.42
N LYS A 7 4.24 10.90 6.17
CA LYS A 7 2.97 11.37 6.72
C LYS A 7 2.11 12.15 5.72
N SER A 8 2.72 12.88 4.78
CA SER A 8 2.00 13.79 3.88
C SER A 8 1.04 13.08 2.92
N LYS A 9 -0.18 13.56 2.78
CA LYS A 9 -1.15 13.02 1.81
C LYS A 9 -0.76 13.30 0.34
N ASP A 10 0.01 14.37 0.11
CA ASP A 10 0.28 14.92 -1.22
C ASP A 10 1.51 14.28 -1.89
N THR A 11 2.22 13.38 -1.19
CA THR A 11 3.40 12.71 -1.75
C THR A 11 3.00 11.66 -2.79
N GLU A 12 3.37 11.89 -4.05
CA GLU A 12 3.11 10.99 -5.17
C GLU A 12 3.97 9.71 -5.15
N SER A 13 3.51 8.70 -5.88
CA SER A 13 4.26 7.45 -6.08
C SER A 13 5.49 7.69 -6.96
N THR A 14 6.55 6.95 -6.69
CA THR A 14 7.70 6.81 -7.59
C THR A 14 7.56 5.52 -8.40
N GLU A 15 8.49 5.30 -9.34
CA GLU A 15 8.70 3.96 -9.90
C GLU A 15 9.04 2.93 -8.80
N GLN A 16 8.84 1.66 -9.10
CA GLN A 16 9.10 0.54 -8.21
C GLN A 16 10.47 -0.09 -8.51
N PHE A 17 11.48 0.19 -7.67
CA PHE A 17 12.88 -0.19 -7.93
C PHE A 17 13.62 -0.79 -6.71
N LEU A 18 13.09 -0.61 -5.50
CA LEU A 18 13.55 -1.26 -4.26
C LEU A 18 12.65 -2.44 -3.89
N VAL A 19 11.34 -2.26 -4.07
CA VAL A 19 10.31 -3.27 -3.81
C VAL A 19 9.33 -3.26 -4.98
N GLU A 20 9.03 -4.41 -5.53
CA GLU A 20 8.00 -4.57 -6.55
C GLU A 20 6.74 -5.16 -5.91
N ILE A 21 5.62 -4.46 -6.05
CA ILE A 21 4.31 -4.96 -5.64
C ILE A 21 3.77 -5.83 -6.76
N THR A 22 3.64 -7.12 -6.51
CA THR A 22 3.00 -8.04 -7.43
C THR A 22 1.50 -7.79 -7.34
N LYS A 23 0.94 -7.06 -8.30
CA LYS A 23 -0.50 -6.89 -8.39
C LYS A 23 -1.15 -8.26 -8.54
N PRO A 24 -2.23 -8.58 -7.81
CA PRO A 24 -3.09 -9.67 -8.25
C PRO A 24 -3.60 -9.33 -9.65
N GLU A 25 -3.43 -10.24 -10.62
CA GLU A 25 -3.71 -10.07 -12.06
C GLU A 25 -5.14 -9.66 -12.41
N ARG A 26 -6.02 -9.49 -11.41
CA ARG A 26 -7.40 -9.05 -11.61
C ARG A 26 -7.64 -7.80 -10.80
N HIS A 27 -7.66 -6.66 -11.49
CA HIS A 27 -8.28 -5.39 -11.09
C HIS A 27 -9.04 -5.44 -9.76
N GLY A 28 -8.35 -5.26 -8.62
CA GLY A 28 -8.91 -5.06 -7.28
C GLY A 28 -10.31 -5.63 -7.03
N LEU A 29 -10.56 -6.91 -7.33
CA LEU A 29 -11.86 -7.53 -7.09
C LEU A 29 -11.94 -7.91 -5.61
N PHE A 30 -12.52 -7.02 -4.83
CA PHE A 30 -12.93 -7.29 -3.46
C PHE A 30 -14.15 -8.21 -3.47
N TYR A 31 -14.02 -9.39 -2.86
CA TYR A 31 -15.20 -10.16 -2.51
C TYR A 31 -15.91 -9.46 -1.37
N GLN A 32 -17.17 -9.08 -1.63
CA GLN A 32 -18.08 -8.37 -0.73
C GLN A 32 -18.24 -9.03 0.67
N ARG A 33 -17.86 -10.31 0.82
CA ARG A 33 -17.95 -11.04 2.08
C ARG A 33 -16.77 -10.84 3.02
N GLU A 34 -15.59 -10.47 2.52
CA GLU A 34 -14.36 -10.59 3.33
C GLU A 34 -13.73 -9.26 3.74
N LYS A 35 -14.14 -8.10 3.19
CA LYS A 35 -13.62 -6.77 3.58
C LYS A 35 -12.09 -6.76 3.76
N GLU A 36 -11.37 -7.46 2.90
CA GLU A 36 -9.95 -7.71 3.05
C GLU A 36 -9.20 -7.40 1.74
N ALA A 37 -8.03 -6.78 1.85
CA ALA A 37 -7.12 -6.50 0.74
C ALA A 37 -5.80 -7.25 0.95
N THR A 38 -5.42 -8.12 0.03
CA THR A 38 -4.09 -8.73 0.07
C THR A 38 -3.13 -8.00 -0.87
N LEU A 39 -2.00 -7.57 -0.31
CA LEU A 39 -0.84 -7.12 -1.07
C LEU A 39 0.26 -8.16 -0.99
N ALA A 40 0.93 -8.36 -2.11
CA ALA A 40 2.10 -9.20 -2.23
C ALA A 40 3.24 -8.36 -2.81
N TRP A 41 4.45 -8.51 -2.27
CA TRP A 41 5.60 -7.76 -2.75
C TRP A 41 6.90 -8.54 -2.70
N LEU A 42 7.75 -8.23 -3.66
CA LEU A 42 9.06 -8.80 -3.88
C LEU A 42 10.13 -7.71 -3.72
N VAL A 43 11.03 -7.89 -2.78
CA VAL A 43 12.17 -7.01 -2.56
C VAL A 43 13.22 -7.24 -3.64
N LYS A 44 13.69 -6.15 -4.25
CA LYS A 44 14.69 -6.14 -5.33
C LYS A 44 16.11 -5.80 -4.87
N LYS A 45 16.25 -5.20 -3.69
CA LYS A 45 17.55 -4.77 -3.14
C LYS A 45 17.70 -5.08 -1.66
N ASP A 46 18.93 -5.30 -1.24
CA ASP A 46 19.31 -5.49 0.15
C ASP A 46 19.66 -4.17 0.83
N TYR A 47 19.78 -4.20 2.16
CA TYR A 47 20.13 -3.06 3.02
C TYR A 47 19.17 -1.88 2.87
N ILE A 48 17.89 -2.19 2.62
CA ILE A 48 16.80 -1.23 2.60
C ILE A 48 15.97 -1.33 3.87
N SER A 49 15.23 -0.27 4.20
CA SER A 49 14.14 -0.31 5.17
C SER A 49 12.82 -0.21 4.42
N VAL A 50 11.82 -0.95 4.85
CA VAL A 50 10.47 -0.96 4.28
C VAL A 50 9.48 -0.59 5.37
N ASN A 51 8.62 0.39 5.08
CA ASN A 51 7.59 0.89 5.98
C ASN A 51 6.24 0.81 5.29
N VAL A 52 5.23 0.28 5.99
CA VAL A 52 3.84 0.24 5.55
C VAL A 52 3.04 1.24 6.38
N LEU A 53 2.33 2.13 5.69
CA LEU A 53 1.49 3.15 6.30
C LEU A 53 0.06 3.04 5.79
N VAL A 54 -0.88 3.41 6.65
CA VAL A 54 -2.30 3.57 6.31
C VAL A 54 -2.70 5.02 6.48
N TYR A 55 -3.58 5.50 5.61
CA TYR A 55 -4.10 6.86 5.73
C TYR A 55 -5.15 6.93 6.84
N ASP A 56 -4.92 7.80 7.81
CA ASP A 56 -5.92 8.16 8.80
C ASP A 56 -6.66 9.43 8.33
N GLU A 57 -7.94 9.26 8.02
CA GLU A 57 -8.83 10.35 7.59
C GLU A 57 -9.10 11.36 8.72
N GLU A 58 -9.05 10.95 9.99
CA GLU A 58 -9.30 11.85 11.13
C GLU A 58 -8.07 12.73 11.39
N ALA A 59 -6.88 12.14 11.39
CA ALA A 59 -5.61 12.86 11.51
C ALA A 59 -5.17 13.53 10.19
N ASN A 60 -5.86 13.24 9.07
CA ASN A 60 -5.56 13.71 7.71
C ASN A 60 -4.07 13.52 7.33
N CYS A 61 -3.51 12.37 7.72
CA CYS A 61 -2.13 11.99 7.43
C CYS A 61 -1.94 10.47 7.41
N TYR A 62 -0.84 10.02 6.83
CA TYR A 62 -0.44 8.62 6.91
C TYR A 62 0.20 8.31 8.26
N VAL A 63 -0.24 7.21 8.87
CA VAL A 63 0.28 6.66 10.12
C VAL A 63 0.86 5.28 9.87
N LYS A 64 1.81 4.84 10.70
CA LYS A 64 2.35 3.48 10.60
C LYS A 64 1.20 2.48 10.75
N TYR A 65 1.19 1.47 9.89
CA TYR A 65 0.26 0.37 10.06
C TYR A 65 0.71 -0.47 11.25
N GLU A 66 -0.19 -0.65 12.21
CA GLU A 66 0.00 -1.56 13.33
C GLU A 66 -0.93 -2.74 13.12
N ASP A 67 -0.36 -3.93 12.97
CA ASP A 67 -1.17 -5.13 12.85
C ASP A 67 -1.49 -5.70 14.24
N PRO A 68 -2.77 -5.89 14.58
CA PRO A 68 -3.15 -6.44 15.89
C PRO A 68 -2.70 -7.90 16.09
N ASP A 69 -2.54 -8.66 15.00
CA ASP A 69 -2.11 -10.06 15.02
C ASP A 69 -0.58 -10.20 14.87
N ASP A 70 0.10 -9.13 14.44
CA ASP A 70 1.56 -9.08 14.26
C ASP A 70 2.10 -7.66 14.56
N PRO A 71 2.31 -7.32 15.85
CA PRO A 71 2.70 -5.96 16.26
C PRO A 71 4.03 -5.49 15.71
N ASP A 72 4.90 -6.41 15.29
CA ASP A 72 6.20 -6.12 14.69
C ASP A 72 6.07 -5.80 13.18
N PHE A 73 4.91 -6.08 12.58
CA PHE A 73 4.62 -5.76 11.20
C PHE A 73 4.33 -4.28 11.01
N GLY A 74 4.98 -3.67 10.02
CA GLY A 74 4.76 -2.27 9.64
C GLY A 74 6.05 -1.51 9.36
N SER A 75 7.17 -1.96 9.90
CA SER A 75 8.50 -1.44 9.57
C SER A 75 9.57 -2.49 9.81
N TRP A 76 10.32 -2.86 8.77
CA TRP A 76 11.42 -3.81 8.92
C TRP A 76 12.58 -3.48 7.97
N ASP A 77 13.75 -3.96 8.34
CA ASP A 77 14.96 -3.83 7.55
C ASP A 77 15.22 -5.11 6.77
N ILE A 78 15.55 -4.96 5.49
CA ILE A 78 15.93 -6.07 4.62
C ILE A 78 17.46 -6.21 4.63
N THR A 79 17.93 -7.34 5.12
CA THR A 79 19.33 -7.80 5.01
C THR A 79 19.45 -8.86 3.90
N PRO A 80 20.66 -9.23 3.45
CA PRO A 80 20.85 -10.29 2.47
C PRO A 80 20.12 -11.59 2.84
N ASP A 81 20.13 -11.97 4.12
CA ASP A 81 19.52 -13.22 4.62
C ASP A 81 18.00 -13.11 4.86
N SER A 82 17.41 -11.93 4.68
CA SER A 82 15.97 -11.75 4.85
C SER A 82 15.19 -12.42 3.73
N ILE A 83 14.00 -12.92 4.05
CA ILE A 83 13.00 -13.31 3.06
C ILE A 83 12.72 -12.10 2.15
N LYS A 84 12.63 -12.33 0.83
CA LYS A 84 12.42 -11.25 -0.16
C LYS A 84 10.98 -11.13 -0.61
N PHE A 85 10.15 -12.13 -0.34
CA PHE A 85 8.74 -12.13 -0.74
C PHE A 85 7.85 -12.08 0.49
N PHE A 86 6.90 -11.16 0.50
CA PHE A 86 6.00 -10.95 1.61
C PHE A 86 4.57 -10.80 1.09
N THR A 87 3.63 -11.30 1.88
CA THR A 87 2.20 -11.10 1.65
C THR A 87 1.57 -10.58 2.93
N LYS A 88 0.64 -9.64 2.78
CA LYS A 88 -0.16 -9.17 3.91
C LYS A 88 -1.59 -8.89 3.49
N THR A 89 -2.51 -9.38 4.30
CA THR A 89 -3.93 -9.07 4.18
C THR A 89 -4.29 -7.96 5.17
N PHE A 90 -4.94 -6.93 4.67
CA PHE A 90 -5.39 -5.77 5.43
C PHE A 90 -6.91 -5.79 5.54
N LYS A 91 -7.43 -5.55 6.75
CA LYS A 91 -8.87 -5.38 6.97
C LYS A 91 -9.30 -3.99 6.53
N ILE A 92 -10.33 -3.93 5.68
CA ILE A 92 -10.97 -2.70 5.20
C ILE A 92 -12.18 -2.42 6.09
N ASN A 93 -11.98 -1.57 7.10
CA ASN A 93 -13.04 -1.19 8.04
C ASN A 93 -13.90 -0.02 7.55
N LYS A 94 -13.47 0.69 6.51
CA LYS A 94 -14.11 1.89 5.93
C LYS A 94 -14.49 1.64 4.45
N ASP A 95 -15.11 2.63 3.80
CA ASP A 95 -15.45 2.53 2.36
C ASP A 95 -14.19 2.46 1.46
N SER A 96 -13.04 2.92 1.96
CA SER A 96 -11.74 2.76 1.29
C SER A 96 -10.61 2.58 2.30
N LEU A 97 -9.52 1.98 1.85
CA LEU A 97 -8.27 1.85 2.55
C LEU A 97 -7.15 2.37 1.65
N LYS A 98 -6.46 3.43 2.07
CA LYS A 98 -5.29 3.94 1.38
C LYS A 98 -4.04 3.44 2.09
N ILE A 99 -3.18 2.74 1.36
CA ILE A 99 -1.92 2.21 1.85
C ILE A 99 -0.78 2.92 1.15
N ARG A 100 0.28 3.24 1.90
CA ARG A 100 1.54 3.69 1.34
C ARG A 100 2.64 2.74 1.79
N LEU A 101 3.42 2.25 0.83
CA LEU A 101 4.69 1.57 1.09
C LEU A 101 5.83 2.55 0.82
N VAL A 102 6.70 2.75 1.79
CA VAL A 102 7.92 3.53 1.66
C VAL A 102 9.11 2.62 1.85
N ALA A 103 9.97 2.52 0.83
CA ALA A 103 11.21 1.78 0.93
C ALA A 103 12.39 2.72 0.70
N TYR A 104 13.50 2.56 1.43
CA TYR A 104 14.68 3.40 1.23
C TYR A 104 15.98 2.70 1.58
N VAL A 105 17.07 3.13 0.95
CA VAL A 105 18.42 2.63 1.21
C VAL A 105 18.91 3.14 2.57
N LYS A 106 19.22 2.25 3.51
CA LYS A 106 19.52 2.61 4.91
C LYS A 106 20.76 3.46 5.06
N SER A 107 21.82 3.14 4.32
CA SER A 107 23.09 3.87 4.36
C SER A 107 22.97 5.32 3.87
N GLU A 108 21.90 5.65 3.14
CA GLU A 108 21.66 6.96 2.54
C GLU A 108 20.58 7.78 3.28
N LEU A 109 20.20 7.39 4.51
CA LEU A 109 19.11 8.01 5.28
C LEU A 109 19.23 9.55 5.41
N LYS A 110 20.46 10.08 5.41
CA LYS A 110 20.72 11.53 5.51
C LYS A 110 20.46 12.31 4.22
N ASP A 111 20.40 11.64 3.05
CA ASP A 111 20.20 12.27 1.73
C ASP A 111 19.19 11.47 0.88
N LEU A 112 18.00 11.24 1.43
CA LEU A 112 16.93 10.58 0.68
C LEU A 112 16.34 11.48 -0.41
N LYS A 113 16.20 10.88 -1.59
CA LYS A 113 15.74 11.45 -2.87
C LYS A 113 14.74 10.49 -3.51
N PRO A 114 13.45 10.88 -3.61
CA PRO A 114 12.43 10.09 -4.29
C PRO A 114 12.88 9.66 -5.69
N GLY A 115 12.63 8.40 -6.05
CA GLY A 115 12.98 7.83 -7.36
C GLY A 115 14.45 7.41 -7.52
N LYS A 116 15.31 7.66 -6.52
CA LYS A 116 16.73 7.27 -6.57
C LYS A 116 17.10 6.26 -5.48
N ASN A 117 16.94 6.67 -4.22
CA ASN A 117 17.27 5.87 -3.03
C ASN A 117 16.09 5.80 -2.03
N LEU A 118 14.96 6.37 -2.43
CA LEU A 118 13.68 6.37 -1.73
C LEU A 118 12.58 6.04 -2.75
N GLN A 119 11.87 4.96 -2.51
CA GLN A 119 10.70 4.54 -3.25
C GLN A 119 9.44 4.82 -2.44
N ILE A 120 8.40 5.30 -3.13
CA ILE A 120 7.08 5.55 -2.56
C ILE A 120 6.05 4.87 -3.45
N SER A 121 5.17 4.07 -2.86
CA SER A 121 4.13 3.35 -3.60
C SER A 121 2.80 3.50 -2.88
N ASN A 122 1.91 4.30 -3.47
CA ASN A 122 0.58 4.55 -2.95
C ASN A 122 -0.44 3.62 -3.59
N PHE A 123 -1.32 3.05 -2.79
CA PHE A 123 -2.42 2.16 -3.18
C PHE A 123 -3.71 2.67 -2.57
N THR A 124 -4.81 2.56 -3.32
CA THR A 124 -6.15 2.80 -2.81
C THR A 124 -7.01 1.58 -3.10
N PHE A 125 -7.59 1.03 -2.06
CA PHE A 125 -8.53 -0.06 -2.11
C PHE A 125 -9.92 0.49 -1.78
N ASN A 126 -10.90 0.22 -2.64
CA ASN A 126 -12.27 0.68 -2.45
C ASN A 126 -13.15 -0.52 -2.19
N LEU A 127 -14.01 -0.43 -1.18
CA LEU A 127 -15.05 -1.42 -0.95
C LEU A 127 -16.17 -1.16 -1.97
N PHE A 128 -16.48 -2.14 -2.82
CA PHE A 128 -17.63 -2.02 -3.71
C PHE A 128 -18.92 -2.07 -2.90
N LYS A 129 -19.73 -1.01 -2.98
CA LYS A 129 -21.12 -1.05 -2.52
C LYS A 129 -21.94 -1.91 -3.47
N GLU A 130 -22.75 -2.78 -2.89
CA GLU A 130 -23.54 -3.82 -3.55
C GLU A 130 -24.26 -3.32 -4.82
N SER A 131 -24.19 -4.11 -5.89
CA SER A 131 -24.94 -3.87 -7.13
C SER A 131 -26.43 -3.91 -6.86
N THR A 132 -27.19 -2.93 -7.36
CA THR A 132 -28.65 -3.05 -7.43
C THR A 132 -28.98 -4.21 -8.37
N LYS A 133 -29.65 -5.26 -7.87
CA LYS A 133 -30.19 -6.34 -8.71
C LYS A 133 -31.22 -5.76 -9.66
N VAL A 134 -30.83 -5.54 -10.92
CA VAL A 134 -31.77 -5.41 -12.04
C VAL A 134 -31.80 -6.78 -12.71
N ASN A 135 -32.96 -7.43 -12.66
CA ASN A 135 -33.29 -8.74 -13.26
C ASN A 135 -32.17 -9.37 -14.12
N GLY A 136 -31.43 -10.31 -13.51
CA GLY A 136 -30.57 -11.25 -14.21
C GLY A 136 -29.18 -10.78 -14.65
N PHE A 137 -28.83 -9.49 -14.54
CA PHE A 137 -27.50 -9.01 -14.93
C PHE A 137 -26.92 -8.02 -13.91
N ILE A 138 -25.74 -8.33 -13.37
CA ILE A 138 -24.98 -7.40 -12.53
C ILE A 138 -24.38 -6.34 -13.44
N LYS A 139 -24.98 -5.15 -13.47
CA LYS A 139 -24.41 -3.97 -14.12
C LYS A 139 -23.66 -3.16 -13.07
N TYR A 140 -22.33 -3.11 -13.17
CA TYR A 140 -21.54 -2.17 -12.35
C TYR A 140 -21.73 -0.77 -12.92
N GLN A 141 -22.54 0.06 -12.25
CA GLN A 141 -22.59 1.50 -12.47
C GLN A 141 -21.83 2.17 -11.35
N ASN A 142 -20.58 2.56 -11.64
CA ASN A 142 -19.88 3.75 -11.14
C ASN A 142 -18.39 3.58 -11.46
N MET A 143 -18.05 3.72 -12.75
CA MET A 143 -16.74 4.24 -13.14
C MET A 143 -16.92 5.75 -13.22
N VAL A 144 -16.43 6.48 -12.22
CA VAL A 144 -16.22 7.92 -12.34
C VAL A 144 -14.72 8.14 -12.34
N ASP A 145 -14.22 8.27 -13.56
CA ASP A 145 -13.04 9.00 -14.04
C ASP A 145 -11.89 9.25 -13.06
N GLY A 146 -10.75 8.63 -13.37
CA GLY A 146 -9.47 8.93 -12.73
C GLY A 146 -8.27 8.31 -13.44
N ILE A 147 -8.30 8.21 -14.78
CA ILE A 147 -7.07 8.05 -15.59
C ILE A 147 -7.03 9.25 -16.52
N LYS A 148 -6.19 10.22 -16.17
CA LYS A 148 -5.52 11.11 -17.12
C LYS A 148 -4.05 10.78 -17.08
#